data_AF-A0AAV6C3C4-F1
#
_entry.id   AF-A0AAV6C3C4-F1
#
_cell.length_a   1.000
_cell.length_b   1.000
_cell.length_c   1.000
_cell.angle_alpha   90.00
_cell.angle_beta   90.00
_cell.angle_gamma   90.00
#
_symmetry.space_group_name_H-M   'P 1'
#
loop_
_entity.id
_entity.type
_entity.pdbx_description
1 polymer ?
#
loop_
_entity_poly.entity_id
_entity_poly.type
_entity_poly.pdbx_seq_one_letter_code
_entity_poly.pdbx_strand_id
1 'polypeptide(L)' 'MLKTLCQKMFGRSLWVYHANSGGCNGCDIEVLNVLTPYYDAERFGIKLVGSPRHADVMLCQGPAMRSTATALKRAYEA' A
#
# COMPACT_ATOMS: atom_id res chain seq x y z
N MET A 1 -3.13 14.88 25.10
CA MET A 1 -3.40 15.96 24.12
C MET A 1 -2.74 15.70 22.77
N LEU A 2 -1.42 15.52 22.69
CA LEU A 2 -0.70 15.30 21.42
C LEU A 2 -1.16 14.05 20.64
N LYS A 3 -1.30 12.90 21.32
CA LYS A 3 -1.76 11.62 20.72
C LYS A 3 -3.11 11.77 19.99
N THR A 4 -4.05 12.46 20.61
CA THR A 4 -5.39 12.72 20.05
C THR A 4 -5.32 13.64 18.82
N LEU A 5 -4.42 14.62 18.84
CA LEU A 5 -4.19 15.51 17.70
C LEU A 5 -3.59 14.74 16.52
N CYS A 6 -2.55 13.95 16.76
CA CYS A 6 -1.90 13.13 15.73
C CYS A 6 -2.89 12.13 15.12
N GLN A 7 -3.72 11.46 15.93
CA GLN A 7 -4.75 10.55 15.41
C GLN A 7 -5.77 11.27 14.52
N LYS A 8 -6.17 12.50 14.85
CA LYS A 8 -7.07 13.29 14.01
C LYS A 8 -6.41 13.75 12.69
N MET A 9 -5.14 14.13 12.74
CA MET A 9 -4.42 14.66 11.57
C MET A 9 -3.95 13.56 10.61
N PHE A 10 -3.38 12.48 11.13
CA PHE A 10 -2.78 11.41 10.32
C PHE A 10 -3.72 10.22 10.09
N GLY A 11 -4.85 10.14 10.79
CA GLY A 11 -5.80 9.02 10.65
C GLY A 11 -6.47 8.90 9.27
N ARG A 12 -6.30 9.90 8.40
CA ARG A 12 -6.80 9.93 7.01
C ARG A 12 -5.70 10.33 6.01
N SER A 13 -4.47 9.89 6.24
CA SER A 13 -3.33 10.15 5.36
C SER A 13 -2.47 8.90 5.29
N LEU A 14 -3.00 7.84 4.66
CA LEU A 14 -2.34 6.55 4.56
C LEU A 14 -1.62 6.41 3.22
N TRP A 15 -0.31 6.28 3.23
CA TRP A 15 0.46 6.06 2.00
C TRP A 15 0.77 4.57 1.85
N VAL A 16 0.41 4.00 0.69
CA VAL A 16 0.41 2.57 0.44
C VAL A 16 1.42 2.23 -0.64
N TYR A 17 2.28 1.25 -0.37
CA TYR A 17 3.18 0.65 -1.36
C TYR A 17 2.64 -0.72 -1.78
N HIS A 18 2.36 -0.88 -3.07
CA HIS A 18 1.91 -2.15 -3.64
C HIS A 18 3.11 -3.06 -3.93
N ALA A 19 3.06 -4.30 -3.42
CA ALA A 19 4.11 -5.31 -3.61
C ALA A 19 3.52 -6.62 -4.16
N ASN A 20 3.68 -6.85 -5.47
CA ASN A 20 3.35 -8.13 -6.09
C ASN A 20 4.38 -9.19 -5.70
N SER A 21 3.91 -10.30 -5.13
CA SER A 21 4.71 -11.42 -4.62
C SER A 21 4.60 -12.71 -5.44
N GLY A 22 4.13 -12.60 -6.69
CA GLY A 22 3.85 -13.72 -7.59
C GLY A 22 2.37 -13.85 -7.98
N GLY A 23 1.63 -12.75 -7.98
CA GLY A 23 0.21 -12.72 -8.35
C GLY A 23 -0.04 -12.95 -9.83
N CYS A 24 -1.30 -13.23 -10.18
CA CYS A 24 -1.78 -13.40 -11.56
C CYS A 24 -2.20 -12.08 -12.22
N ASN A 25 -1.78 -10.93 -11.68
CA ASN A 25 -2.20 -9.58 -12.07
C ASN A 25 -3.69 -9.23 -11.86
N GLY A 26 -4.53 -10.19 -11.45
CA GLY A 26 -5.94 -9.90 -11.15
C GLY A 26 -6.11 -8.86 -10.04
N CYS A 27 -5.45 -9.07 -8.90
CA CYS A 27 -5.53 -8.12 -7.80
C CYS A 27 -4.77 -6.81 -8.09
N ASP A 28 -3.76 -6.82 -8.94
CA ASP A 28 -3.03 -5.61 -9.35
C ASP A 28 -3.94 -4.66 -10.15
N ILE A 29 -4.79 -5.23 -11.03
CA ILE A 29 -5.83 -4.47 -11.73
C ILE A 29 -6.81 -3.87 -10.74
N GLU A 30 -7.25 -4.61 -9.72
CA GLU A 30 -8.18 -4.08 -8.71
C GLU A 30 -7.56 -2.98 -7.84
N VAL A 31 -6.25 -3.06 -7.55
CA VAL A 31 -5.52 -1.97 -6.88
C VAL A 31 -5.54 -0.69 -7.73
N LEU A 32 -5.39 -0.81 -9.05
CA LEU A 32 -5.53 0.35 -9.94
C LEU A 32 -6.99 0.82 -10.03
N ASN A 33 -7.94 -0.12 -10.09
CA ASN A 33 -9.36 0.14 -10.20
C ASN A 33 -9.87 0.97 -9.02
N VAL A 34 -9.44 0.65 -7.79
CA VAL A 34 -9.86 1.37 -6.59
C VAL A 34 -9.41 2.85 -6.56
N LEU A 35 -8.37 3.19 -7.34
CA LEU A 35 -7.87 4.56 -7.49
C LEU A 35 -8.57 5.33 -8.61
N THR A 36 -9.38 4.67 -9.43
CA THR A 36 -10.13 5.35 -10.50
C THR A 36 -11.26 6.20 -9.90
N PRO A 37 -11.78 7.19 -10.64
CA PRO A 37 -12.86 8.06 -10.15
C PRO A 37 -14.15 7.33 -9.74
N TYR A 38 -14.35 6.09 -10.19
CA TYR A 38 -15.53 5.31 -9.83
C TYR A 38 -15.52 4.90 -8.34
N TYR A 39 -14.36 4.49 -7.82
CA TYR A 39 -14.20 4.05 -6.43
C TYR A 39 -13.54 5.12 -5.55
N ASP A 40 -12.62 5.91 -6.13
CA ASP A 40 -11.98 7.09 -5.53
C ASP A 40 -11.46 6.85 -4.10
N ALA A 41 -10.54 5.91 -3.95
CA ALA A 41 -9.90 5.64 -2.67
C ALA A 41 -9.10 6.85 -2.12
N GLU A 42 -8.64 7.75 -3.01
CA GLU A 42 -7.92 8.97 -2.62
C GLU A 42 -8.77 9.89 -1.73
N ARG A 43 -10.12 9.86 -1.85
CA ARG A 43 -11.04 10.59 -0.95
C ARG A 43 -10.92 10.21 0.53
N PHE A 44 -10.45 9.00 0.82
CA PHE A 44 -10.18 8.56 2.19
C PHE A 44 -8.78 8.94 2.68
N GLY A 45 -7.99 9.59 1.82
CA GLY A 45 -6.60 9.95 2.05
C GLY A 45 -5.64 8.78 1.89
N ILE A 46 -6.02 7.79 1.07
CA ILE A 46 -5.17 6.68 0.68
C ILE A 46 -4.43 7.08 -0.58
N LYS A 47 -3.09 7.02 -0.57
CA LYS A 47 -2.26 7.37 -1.72
C LYS A 47 -1.32 6.23 -2.08
N LEU A 48 -1.32 5.80 -3.34
CA LEU A 48 -0.35 4.84 -3.83
C LEU A 48 1.01 5.53 -4.05
N VAL A 49 2.08 4.97 -3.48
CA VAL A 49 3.45 5.49 -3.60
C VAL A 49 4.38 4.47 -4.25
N GLY A 50 5.38 4.97 -4.99
CA GLY A 50 6.30 4.12 -5.75
C GLY A 50 7.50 3.57 -4.97
N SER A 51 7.69 3.98 -3.71
CA SER A 51 8.83 3.55 -2.88
C SER A 51 8.33 3.10 -1.51
N PRO A 52 8.81 1.95 -0.99
CA PRO A 52 8.45 1.47 0.35
C PRO A 52 8.87 2.45 1.45
N ARG A 53 9.98 3.20 1.25
CA ARG A 53 10.46 4.22 2.21
C ARG A 53 9.51 5.39 2.45
N HIS A 54 8.56 5.60 1.55
CA HIS A 54 7.56 6.65 1.67
C HIS A 54 6.21 6.10 2.17
N ALA A 55 6.07 4.79 2.32
CA ALA A 55 4.80 4.16 2.64
C ALA A 55 4.64 3.93 4.14
N ASP A 56 3.42 4.08 4.62
CA ASP A 56 3.00 3.67 5.95
C ASP A 56 2.56 2.20 5.95
N VAL A 57 2.10 1.70 4.79
CA VAL A 57 1.54 0.35 4.62
C VAL A 57 2.10 -0.30 3.37
N MET A 58 2.52 -1.56 3.50
CA MET A 58 2.85 -2.42 2.37
C MET A 58 1.68 -3.37 2.06
N LEU A 59 1.09 -3.22 0.87
CA LEU A 59 0.04 -4.07 0.35
C LEU A 59 0.65 -5.23 -0.46
N CYS A 60 0.88 -6.36 0.20
CA CYS A 60 1.36 -7.58 -0.47
C CYS A 60 0.21 -8.29 -1.19
N GLN A 61 0.49 -8.75 -2.42
CA GLN A 61 -0.49 -9.46 -3.26
C GLN A 61 0.14 -10.74 -3.82
N GLY A 62 -0.67 -11.79 -4.01
CA GLY A 62 -0.20 -13.08 -4.53
C GLY A 62 0.29 -14.06 -3.45
N PRO A 63 0.80 -15.24 -3.84
CA PRO A 63 1.05 -16.37 -2.95
C PRO A 63 2.39 -16.33 -2.19
N ALA A 64 3.15 -15.23 -2.23
CA ALA A 64 4.49 -15.11 -1.63
C ALA A 64 5.46 -16.22 -2.08
N MET A 65 5.89 -16.16 -3.34
CA MET A 65 6.83 -17.12 -3.91
C MET A 65 8.22 -17.07 -3.24
N ARG A 66 8.92 -18.21 -3.23
CA ARG A 66 10.31 -18.29 -2.71
C ARG A 66 11.26 -17.31 -3.42
N SER A 67 11.05 -17.06 -4.71
CA SER A 67 11.83 -16.11 -5.50
C SER A 67 11.63 -14.64 -5.08
N THR A 68 10.45 -14.29 -4.57
CA THR A 68 10.11 -12.91 -4.17
C THR A 68 10.34 -12.63 -2.69
N ALA A 69 10.48 -13.68 -1.85
CA ALA A 69 10.63 -13.57 -0.40
C ALA A 69 11.72 -12.57 0.05
N THR A 70 12.92 -12.64 -0.51
CA THR A 70 14.02 -11.73 -0.16
C THR A 70 13.71 -10.28 -0.55
N ALA A 71 13.06 -10.06 -1.70
CA ALA A 71 12.69 -8.73 -2.17
C ALA A 71 11.61 -8.11 -1.29
N LEU A 72 10.57 -8.87 -0.92
CA LEU A 72 9.51 -8.43 -0.02
C LEU A 72 10.06 -8.06 1.36
N LYS A 73 10.94 -8.91 1.92
CA LYS A 73 11.54 -8.64 3.22
C LYS A 73 12.37 -7.36 3.19
N ARG A 74 13.19 -7.16 2.16
CA ARG A 74 13.94 -5.91 1.96
C ARG A 74 13.05 -4.69 1.82
N ALA A 75 11.91 -4.82 1.12
CA ALA A 75 10.96 -3.73 0.99
C ALA A 75 10.25 -3.40 2.32
N TYR A 76 9.95 -4.41 3.14
CA TYR A 76 9.37 -4.21 4.47
C TYR A 76 10.32 -3.55 5.47
N GLU A 77 11.61 -3.88 5.38
CA GLU A 77 12.65 -3.35 6.27
C GLU A 77 13.21 -1.98 5.83
N ALA A 78 12.78 -1.46 4.67
CA ALA A 78 13.32 -0.25 4.04
C ALA A 78 12.88 1.05 4.72
#